data_AF-A0A133V1T9-F1
#
_entry.id   AF-A0A133V1T9-F1
#
_cell.length_a   1.000
_cell.length_b   1.000
_cell.length_c   1.000
_cell.angle_alpha   90.00
_cell.angle_beta   90.00
_cell.angle_gamma   90.00
#
_symmetry.space_group_name_H-M   'P 1'
#
loop_
_entity.id
_entity.type
_entity.pdbx_description
1 polymer ?
#
loop_
_entity_poly.entity_id
_entity_poly.type
_entity_poly.pdbx_seq_one_letter_code
_entity_poly.pdbx_strand_id
1 'polypeptide(L)'
;MEGVDHLYLKYPVEYNLDTCSHREFLKLIFDLSVTFGFIKLNCVLIFGEFGGKGPDESDQMKLKFLDETLYDKFRKHQEICKGLTELKIDK
;
A
#
# COMPACT_ATOMS: atom_id res chain seq x y z
N MET A 1 -30.15 23.60 5.92
CA MET A 1 -29.00 22.94 6.59
C MET A 1 -28.95 21.53 6.04
N GLU A 2 -28.17 21.32 4.98
CA GLU A 2 -27.91 19.97 4.48
C GLU A 2 -26.95 19.30 5.47
N GLY A 3 -27.41 18.19 6.06
CA GLY A 3 -26.73 17.50 7.14
C GLY A 3 -25.44 16.84 6.66
N VAL A 4 -24.54 16.59 7.61
CA VAL A 4 -23.27 15.86 7.43
C VAL A 4 -23.48 14.43 6.87
N ASP A 5 -24.73 13.97 6.84
CA ASP A 5 -25.14 12.62 6.44
C ASP A 5 -25.04 12.34 4.93
N HIS A 6 -24.80 13.35 4.08
CA HIS A 6 -24.74 13.15 2.63
C HIS A 6 -23.36 12.78 2.07
N LEU A 7 -22.27 12.96 2.84
CA LEU A 7 -20.91 12.71 2.34
C LEU A 7 -20.35 11.31 2.65
N TYR A 8 -20.90 10.61 3.65
CA TYR A 8 -20.25 9.40 4.21
C TYR A 8 -21.06 8.10 4.12
N LEU A 9 -22.25 8.12 3.49
CA LEU A 9 -23.15 6.96 3.41
C LEU A 9 -23.33 6.45 1.97
N LYS A 10 -22.27 6.43 1.16
CA LYS A 10 -22.29 5.54 0.00
C LYS A 10 -22.19 4.11 0.52
N TYR A 11 -23.20 3.29 0.23
CA TYR A 11 -23.10 1.84 0.42
C TYR A 11 -21.79 1.36 -0.22
N PRO A 12 -20.99 0.53 0.49
CA PRO A 12 -19.81 -0.05 -0.13
C PRO A 12 -20.25 -0.75 -1.41
N VAL A 13 -19.60 -0.41 -2.52
CA VAL A 13 -19.83 -1.07 -3.81
C VAL A 13 -19.62 -2.57 -3.60
N GLU A 14 -20.45 -3.43 -4.19
CA GLU A 14 -20.23 -4.87 -4.16
C GLU A 14 -18.85 -5.16 -4.77
N TYR A 15 -17.87 -5.46 -3.92
CA TYR A 15 -16.54 -5.88 -4.34
C TYR A 15 -16.59 -7.38 -4.64
N ASN A 16 -16.16 -7.76 -5.83
CA ASN A 16 -15.89 -9.16 -6.13
C ASN A 16 -14.63 -9.58 -5.37
N LEU A 17 -14.81 -10.17 -4.19
CA LEU A 17 -13.75 -10.51 -3.24
C LEU A 17 -12.76 -11.58 -3.75
N ASP A 18 -13.07 -12.23 -4.87
CA ASP A 18 -12.22 -13.29 -5.43
C ASP A 18 -11.05 -12.74 -6.25
N THR A 19 -11.09 -11.45 -6.63
CA THR A 19 -10.05 -10.83 -7.45
C THR A 19 -9.68 -9.45 -6.93
N CYS A 20 -8.39 -9.16 -6.89
CA CYS A 20 -7.87 -7.85 -6.52
C CYS A 20 -6.72 -7.48 -7.45
N SER A 21 -6.78 -6.31 -8.08
CA SER A 21 -5.63 -5.76 -8.79
C SER A 21 -4.52 -5.38 -7.79
N HIS A 22 -3.28 -5.31 -8.26
CA HIS A 22 -2.15 -4.89 -7.43
C HIS A 22 -2.39 -3.51 -6.77
N ARG A 23 -3.07 -2.59 -7.47
CA ARG A 23 -3.39 -1.24 -6.93
C ARG A 23 -4.43 -1.30 -5.82
N GLU A 24 -5.48 -2.09 -6.00
CA GLU A 24 -6.52 -2.27 -4.96
C GLU A 24 -5.93 -2.92 -3.71
N PHE A 25 -5.03 -3.89 -3.86
CA PHE A 25 -4.38 -4.53 -2.73
C PHE A 25 -3.46 -3.55 -1.99
N LEU A 26 -2.64 -2.78 -2.71
CA LEU A 26 -1.81 -1.73 -2.12
C LEU A 26 -2.65 -0.68 -1.41
N LYS A 27 -3.78 -0.28 -1.99
CA LYS A 27 -4.73 0.64 -1.36
C LYS A 27 -5.29 0.08 -0.06
N LEU A 28 -5.71 -1.19 -0.03
CA LEU A 28 -6.19 -1.83 1.20
C LEU A 28 -5.10 -1.83 2.28
N ILE A 29 -3.87 -2.21 1.93
CA ILE A 29 -2.72 -2.20 2.86
C ILE A 29 -2.46 -0.79 3.40
N PHE A 30 -2.51 0.22 2.53
CA PHE A 30 -2.37 1.63 2.91
C PHE A 30 -3.49 2.06 3.87
N ASP A 31 -4.75 1.87 3.49
CA ASP A 31 -5.93 2.29 4.27
C ASP A 31 -5.90 1.65 5.67
N LEU A 32 -5.53 0.36 5.77
CA LEU A 32 -5.36 -0.33 7.04
C LEU A 32 -4.19 0.27 7.85
N SER A 33 -3.04 0.50 7.22
CA SER A 33 -1.86 1.04 7.89
C SER A 33 -2.03 2.47 8.40
N VAL A 34 -2.82 3.31 7.73
CA VAL A 34 -3.18 4.66 8.18
C VAL A 34 -4.19 4.58 9.33
N THR A 35 -5.20 3.72 9.21
CA THR A 35 -6.23 3.56 10.25
C THR A 35 -5.67 3.06 11.57
N PHE A 36 -4.72 2.11 11.52
CA PHE A 36 -4.14 1.48 12.71
C PHE A 36 -2.77 2.07 13.10
N GLY A 37 -2.25 3.05 12.36
CA GLY A 37 -0.90 3.61 12.50
C GLY A 37 0.21 2.69 11.95
N PHE A 38 0.09 1.38 12.17
CA PHE A 38 0.86 0.36 11.47
C PHE A 38 0.08 -0.96 11.40
N ILE A 39 0.44 -1.82 10.46
CA ILE A 39 -0.02 -3.21 10.41
C ILE A 39 1.16 -4.17 10.33
N LYS A 40 0.93 -5.43 10.71
CA LYS A 40 1.87 -6.52 10.51
C LYS A 40 1.37 -7.43 9.40
N LEU A 41 2.13 -7.53 8.33
CA LEU A 41 1.91 -8.51 7.26
C LEU A 41 3.07 -9.50 7.28
N ASN A 42 2.80 -10.76 7.66
CA ASN A 42 3.82 -11.78 7.91
C ASN A 42 4.90 -11.28 8.90
N CYS A 43 6.16 -11.18 8.46
CA CYS A 43 7.30 -10.66 9.20
C CYS A 43 7.69 -9.23 8.80
N VAL A 44 6.75 -8.45 8.24
CA VAL A 44 6.96 -7.04 7.88
C VAL A 44 5.97 -6.15 8.64
N LEU A 45 6.47 -5.13 9.30
CA LEU A 45 5.66 -4.03 9.83
C LEU A 45 5.56 -2.95 8.76
N ILE A 46 4.34 -2.52 8.46
CA ILE A 46 4.01 -1.52 7.44
C ILE A 46 3.42 -0.31 8.16
N PHE A 47 4.03 0.85 7.99
CA PHE A 47 3.61 2.11 8.60
C PHE A 47 2.94 2.99 7.54
N GLY A 48 1.70 3.40 7.80
CA GLY A 48 0.89 4.20 6.88
C GLY A 48 1.21 5.69 6.92
N GLU A 49 1.66 6.19 8.08
CA GLU A 49 1.98 7.60 8.26
C GLU A 49 3.49 7.83 8.15
N PHE A 50 3.95 8.17 6.95
CA PHE A 50 5.15 8.98 6.82
C PHE A 50 4.95 10.06 5.77
N GLY A 51 4.67 11.29 6.22
CA GLY A 51 4.74 12.49 5.36
C GLY A 51 3.43 13.01 4.76
N GLY A 52 2.25 12.51 5.16
CA GLY A 52 0.97 13.16 4.85
C GLY A 52 0.52 13.11 3.39
N LYS A 53 0.94 12.09 2.65
CA LYS A 53 0.61 11.97 1.22
C LYS A 53 -0.58 11.04 1.04
N GLY A 54 -1.58 11.51 0.31
CA GLY A 54 -2.88 10.87 0.20
C GLY A 54 -2.86 9.49 -0.50
N PRO A 55 -4.02 8.85 -0.65
CA PRO A 55 -4.13 7.51 -1.25
C PRO A 55 -3.60 7.40 -2.70
N ASP A 56 -3.37 8.53 -3.37
CA ASP A 56 -2.77 8.60 -4.71
C ASP A 56 -1.23 8.51 -4.71
N GLU A 57 -0.59 8.49 -3.53
CA GLU A 57 0.84 8.31 -3.33
C GLU A 57 1.14 7.07 -2.46
N SER A 58 0.49 5.94 -2.77
CA SER A 58 0.63 4.64 -2.09
C SER A 58 2.06 4.10 -1.98
N ASP A 59 2.98 4.70 -2.74
CA ASP A 59 4.34 4.21 -2.95
C ASP A 59 5.30 4.66 -1.82
N GLN A 60 4.79 5.36 -0.80
CA GLN A 60 5.59 5.95 0.28
C GLN A 60 5.41 5.28 1.65
N MET A 61 4.94 4.02 1.69
CA MET A 61 4.87 3.25 2.94
C MET A 61 6.27 2.92 3.48
N LYS A 62 6.44 3.05 4.80
CA LYS A 62 7.65 2.58 5.46
C LYS A 62 7.52 1.12 5.86
N LEU A 63 8.56 0.35 5.56
CA LEU A 63 8.63 -1.07 5.90
C LEU A 63 9.72 -1.30 6.96
N LYS A 64 9.40 -2.08 7.99
CA LYS A 64 10.37 -2.66 8.92
C LYS A 64 10.29 -4.18 8.83
N PHE A 65 11.36 -4.79 8.34
CA PHE A 65 11.50 -6.23 8.23
C PHE A 65 11.93 -6.81 9.59
N LEU A 66 11.23 -7.83 10.05
CA LEU A 66 11.56 -8.60 11.26
C LEU A 66 12.40 -9.86 10.93
N ASP A 67 12.60 -10.13 9.63
CA ASP A 67 13.37 -11.24 9.10
C ASP A 67 14.42 -10.69 8.12
N GLU A 68 15.69 -10.89 8.46
CA GLU A 68 16.84 -10.43 7.66
C GLU A 68 16.92 -11.14 6.30
N THR A 69 16.57 -12.42 6.23
CA THR A 69 16.57 -13.15 4.95
C THR A 69 15.49 -12.67 4.00
N LEU A 70 14.34 -12.24 4.53
CA LEU A 70 13.31 -11.59 3.72
C LEU A 70 13.78 -10.21 3.26
N TYR A 71 14.45 -9.45 4.13
CA TYR A 71 15.01 -8.15 3.77
C TYR A 71 16.00 -8.24 2.61
N ASP A 72 16.93 -9.20 2.65
CA ASP A 72 17.92 -9.38 1.58
C ASP A 72 17.27 -9.73 0.24
N LYS A 73 16.27 -10.62 0.26
CA LYS A 73 15.48 -10.95 -0.93
C LYS A 73 14.76 -9.70 -1.46
N PHE A 74 14.10 -8.96 -0.58
CA PHE A 74 13.38 -7.74 -0.94
C PHE A 74 14.32 -6.71 -1.57
N ARG A 75 15.49 -6.45 -0.96
CA ARG A 75 16.50 -5.53 -1.49
C ARG A 75 16.96 -5.95 -2.89
N LYS A 76 17.28 -7.23 -3.09
CA LYS A 76 17.66 -7.76 -4.40
C LYS A 76 16.57 -7.53 -5.45
N HIS A 77 15.32 -7.83 -5.14
CA HIS A 77 14.21 -7.58 -6.06
C HIS A 77 14.01 -6.09 -6.35
N GLN A 78 14.17 -5.22 -5.33
CA GLN A 78 14.10 -3.78 -5.50
C GLN A 78 15.18 -3.25 -6.44
N GLU A 79 16.42 -3.73 -6.32
CA GLU A 79 17.53 -3.38 -7.21
C GLU A 79 17.25 -3.79 -8.67
N ILE A 80 16.72 -5.00 -8.86
CA ILE A 80 16.31 -5.48 -10.19
C ILE A 80 15.22 -4.57 -10.77
N CYS A 81 14.17 -4.26 -10.01
CA CYS A 81 13.09 -3.38 -10.47
C CYS A 81 13.62 -1.99 -10.84
N LYS A 82 14.51 -1.40 -10.03
CA LYS A 82 15.15 -0.11 -10.36
C LYS A 82 15.93 -0.19 -11.67
N GLY A 83 16.75 -1.23 -11.85
CA GLY A 83 17.49 -1.45 -13.09
C GLY A 83 16.54 -1.58 -14.30
N LEU A 84 15.44 -2.32 -14.16
CA LEU A 84 14.44 -2.44 -15.22
C LEU A 84 13.76 -1.09 -15.55
N THR A 85 13.41 -0.29 -14.55
CA THR A 85 12.86 1.06 -14.75
C THR A 85 13.86 1.99 -15.46
N GLU A 86 15.15 1.91 -15.11
CA GLU A 86 16.21 2.70 -15.74
C GLU A 86 16.43 2.36 -17.21
N LEU A 87 16.18 1.10 -17.60
CA LEU A 87 16.28 0.66 -18.99
C LEU A 87 15.20 1.26 -19.90
N LYS A 88 14.17 1.92 -19.34
CA LYS A 88 13.06 2.58 -20.08
C LYS A 88 12.45 1.65 -21.15
N ILE A 89 12.31 0.37 -20.82
CA ILE A 89 11.77 -0.63 -21.74
C ILE A 89 10.25 -0.44 -21.94
N ASP A 90 9.61 0.34 -21.08
CA ASP A 90 8.24 0.77 -21.25
C ASP A 90 8.12 1.83 -22.36
N LYS A 91 7.31 1.48 -23.35
CA LYS A 91 6.86 2.31 -24.47
C LYS A 91 5.33 2.34 -24.47
#